data_AF-J9EQ86-F1
#
_entry.id   AF-J9EQ86-F1
#
_cell.length_a   1.000
_cell.length_b   1.000
_cell.length_c   1.000
_cell.angle_alpha   90.00
_cell.angle_beta   90.00
_cell.angle_gamma   90.00
#
_symmetry.space_group_name_H-M   'P 1'
#
loop_
_entity.id
_entity.type
_entity.pdbx_description
1 polymer ?
#
loop_
_entity_poly.entity_id
_entity_poly.type
_entity_poly.pdbx_seq_one_letter_code
_entity_poly.pdbx_strand_id
1 'polypeptide(L)'
;MLWWSRLYVIFLIGIVNLCEGSGKVRLVDVTTLTLYRDKYTTGRRSSPIPQIQCVGGSANGKFEPRVVQCYNRGYDGVDVQWECKAEMGD
;
A
#
# COMPACT_ATOMS: atom_id res chain seq x y z
N MET A 1 31.20 -12.05 37.05
CA MET A 1 30.87 -12.80 35.81
C MET A 1 29.51 -12.45 35.21
N LEU A 2 28.45 -12.16 35.99
CA LEU A 2 27.10 -11.87 35.48
C LEU A 2 26.88 -10.45 34.91
N TRP A 3 27.85 -9.54 35.05
CA TRP A 3 27.71 -8.17 34.57
C TRP A 3 28.07 -8.04 33.08
N TRP A 4 29.05 -8.83 32.62
CA TRP A 4 29.44 -8.90 31.21
C TRP A 4 28.36 -9.54 30.34
N SER A 5 27.65 -10.55 30.86
CA SER A 5 26.50 -11.14 30.15
C SER A 5 25.32 -10.18 30.01
N ARG A 6 25.07 -9.30 31.00
CA ARG A 6 24.03 -8.25 30.88
C ARG A 6 24.39 -7.19 29.84
N LEU A 7 25.66 -6.77 29.78
CA LEU A 7 26.13 -5.83 28.74
C LEU A 7 26.05 -6.45 27.33
N TYR A 8 26.38 -7.73 27.20
CA TYR A 8 26.29 -8.45 25.93
C TYR A 8 24.85 -8.58 25.43
N VAL A 9 23.90 -8.85 26.33
CA VAL A 9 22.46 -8.90 26.01
C VAL A 9 21.93 -7.52 25.60
N ILE A 10 22.33 -6.45 26.30
CA ILE A 10 21.95 -5.08 25.93
C ILE A 10 22.52 -4.70 24.56
N PHE A 11 23.76 -5.10 24.26
CA PHE A 11 24.38 -4.88 22.95
C PHE A 11 23.67 -5.64 21.82
N LEU A 12 23.27 -6.89 22.06
CA LEU A 12 22.48 -7.69 21.09
C LEU A 12 21.09 -7.10 20.83
N ILE A 13 20.41 -6.57 21.86
CA ILE A 13 19.10 -5.89 21.71
C ILE A 13 19.24 -4.52 21.01
N GLY A 14 20.38 -3.85 21.15
CA GLY A 14 20.66 -2.57 20.48
C GLY A 14 20.82 -2.68 18.96
N ILE A 15 21.38 -3.80 18.46
CA ILE A 15 21.63 -3.99 17.01
C ILE A 15 20.34 -4.25 16.22
N VAL A 16 19.35 -4.93 16.81
CA VAL A 16 18.11 -5.32 16.09
C VAL A 16 17.16 -4.17 15.77
N ASN A 17 17.32 -2.99 16.38
CA ASN A 17 16.42 -1.84 16.20
C ASN A 17 16.89 -0.80 15.16
N LEU A 18 17.96 -1.08 14.40
CA LEU A 18 18.62 -0.09 13.52
C LEU A 18 18.14 -0.05 12.07
N CYS A 19 17.11 -0.81 11.70
CA CYS A 19 16.66 -0.88 10.30
C CYS A 19 15.19 -0.47 10.15
N GLU A 20 14.91 0.82 10.32
CA GLU A 20 13.66 1.41 9.85
C GLU A 20 13.81 1.78 8.37
N GLY A 21 13.42 0.85 7.49
CA GLY A 21 13.46 1.08 6.05
C GLY A 21 12.63 2.29 5.67
N SER A 22 13.17 3.16 4.80
CA SER A 22 12.40 4.24 4.20
C SER A 22 11.13 3.65 3.57
N GLY A 23 9.93 4.12 3.96
CA GLY A 23 8.64 3.66 3.42
C GLY A 23 8.39 4.03 1.95
N LYS A 24 9.45 4.01 1.13
CA LYS A 24 9.45 4.28 -0.31
C LYS A 24 9.60 2.95 -1.03
N VAL A 25 8.74 2.73 -2.00
CA VAL A 25 8.79 1.61 -2.93
C VAL A 25 8.85 2.17 -4.35
N ARG A 26 9.58 1.50 -5.26
CA ARG A 26 9.52 1.84 -6.68
C ARG A 26 8.17 1.41 -7.23
N LEU A 27 7.48 2.28 -7.94
CA LEU A 27 6.13 1.97 -8.45
C LEU A 27 6.13 0.72 -9.34
N VAL A 28 7.17 0.54 -10.16
CA VAL A 28 7.35 -0.64 -11.03
C VAL A 28 7.48 -1.96 -10.26
N ASP A 29 7.92 -1.92 -9.01
CA ASP A 29 8.08 -3.12 -8.17
C ASP A 29 6.78 -3.46 -7.41
N VAL A 30 5.76 -2.60 -7.46
CA VAL A 30 4.46 -2.86 -6.85
C VAL A 30 3.70 -3.86 -7.72
N THR A 31 3.45 -5.05 -7.18
CA THR A 31 2.77 -6.12 -7.92
C THR A 31 1.26 -5.96 -7.95
N THR A 32 0.68 -5.45 -6.87
CA THR A 32 -0.76 -5.47 -6.66
C THR A 32 -1.19 -4.37 -5.69
N LEU A 33 -2.35 -3.78 -5.93
CA LEU A 33 -3.02 -2.83 -5.06
C LEU A 33 -4.38 -3.40 -4.65
N THR A 34 -4.67 -3.39 -3.36
CA THR A 34 -6.02 -3.64 -2.83
C THR A 34 -6.56 -2.34 -2.27
N LEU A 35 -7.54 -1.78 -2.96
CA LEU A 35 -8.17 -0.51 -2.61
C LEU A 35 -9.49 -0.78 -1.91
N TYR A 36 -9.84 0.07 -0.94
CA TYR A 36 -11.07 -0.06 -0.15
C TYR A 36 -11.85 1.25 -0.17
N ARG A 37 -13.19 1.19 -0.26
CA ARG A 37 -14.04 2.39 -0.31
C ARG A 37 -13.84 3.31 0.89
N ASP A 38 -13.84 2.74 2.09
CA ASP A 38 -13.84 3.52 3.34
C ASP A 38 -12.41 3.81 3.86
N LYS A 39 -11.41 3.75 2.96
CA LYS A 39 -10.01 4.04 3.29
C LYS A 39 -9.47 5.18 2.45
N TYR A 40 -8.47 5.86 3.02
CA TYR A 40 -7.78 6.96 2.38
C TYR A 40 -6.35 6.58 2.00
N THR A 41 -5.79 7.27 1.02
CA THR A 41 -4.39 7.17 0.63
C THR A 41 -3.51 7.82 1.69
N THR A 42 -2.28 7.34 1.84
CA THR A 42 -1.27 8.04 2.63
C THR A 42 -0.70 9.20 1.80
N GLY A 43 -0.57 10.38 2.40
CA GLY A 43 -0.02 11.56 1.72
C GLY A 43 0.98 12.29 2.61
N ARG A 44 2.21 12.51 2.11
CA ARG A 44 3.21 13.36 2.78
C ARG A 44 3.27 14.76 2.19
N ARG A 45 3.11 14.89 0.87
CA ARG A 45 3.17 16.18 0.13
C ARG A 45 1.79 16.73 -0.23
N SER A 46 0.75 15.91 -0.06
CA SER A 46 -0.64 16.23 -0.38
C SER A 46 -1.55 15.66 0.71
N SER A 47 -2.75 16.24 0.83
CA SER A 47 -3.78 15.70 1.71
C SER A 47 -4.22 14.29 1.25
N PRO A 48 -4.52 13.38 2.19
CA PRO A 48 -5.15 12.08 1.88
C PRO A 48 -6.41 12.23 1.04
N ILE A 49 -6.62 11.32 0.08
CA ILE A 49 -7.85 11.21 -0.73
C ILE A 49 -8.45 9.80 -0.59
N PRO A 50 -9.74 9.57 -0.89
CA PRO A 50 -10.31 8.22 -0.89
C PRO A 50 -9.54 7.27 -1.81
N GLN A 51 -9.36 6.01 -1.41
CA GLN A 51 -8.68 4.99 -2.23
C GLN A 51 -9.54 4.55 -3.42
N ILE A 52 -10.87 4.57 -3.28
CA ILE A 52 -11.83 4.33 -4.37
C ILE A 52 -12.82 5.50 -4.38
N GLN A 53 -13.08 6.05 -5.56
CA GLN A 53 -14.08 7.10 -5.75
C GLN A 53 -14.90 6.82 -7.01
N CYS A 54 -16.22 6.78 -6.88
CA CYS A 54 -17.13 6.82 -8.01
C CYS A 54 -17.21 8.26 -8.54
N VAL A 55 -16.89 8.47 -9.81
CA VAL A 55 -16.82 9.83 -10.43
C VAL A 55 -17.84 10.06 -11.54
N GLY A 56 -18.68 9.07 -11.87
CA GLY A 56 -19.68 9.18 -12.93
C GLY A 56 -20.18 7.84 -13.43
N GLY A 57 -20.66 7.79 -14.68
CA GLY A 57 -21.19 6.59 -15.34
C GLY A 57 -22.72 6.51 -15.34
N SER A 58 -23.30 5.80 -16.32
CA SER A 58 -24.75 5.63 -16.45
C SER A 58 -25.38 4.81 -15.31
N ALA A 59 -24.58 4.04 -14.58
CA ALA A 59 -24.99 3.25 -13.42
C ALA A 59 -24.58 3.88 -12.08
N ASN A 60 -24.16 5.15 -12.06
CA ASN A 60 -23.76 5.85 -10.85
C ASN A 60 -24.85 5.78 -9.76
N GLY A 61 -24.43 5.52 -8.52
CA GLY A 61 -25.33 5.42 -7.37
C GLY A 61 -26.11 4.10 -7.25
N LYS A 62 -26.04 3.20 -8.24
CA LYS A 62 -26.71 1.89 -8.17
C LYS A 62 -25.90 0.87 -7.39
N PHE A 63 -24.66 0.68 -7.81
CA PHE A 63 -23.74 -0.23 -7.17
C PHE A 63 -22.33 0.35 -7.26
N GLU A 64 -21.64 0.29 -6.14
CA GLU A 64 -20.22 0.60 -6.06
C GLU A 64 -19.53 -0.62 -5.43
N PRO A 65 -18.32 -0.98 -5.84
CA PRO A 65 -17.55 -2.05 -5.19
C PRO A 65 -16.97 -1.57 -3.86
N ARG A 66 -16.97 -2.43 -2.83
CA ARG A 66 -16.32 -2.12 -1.54
C ARG A 66 -14.81 -2.27 -1.61
N VAL A 67 -14.35 -3.21 -2.44
CA VAL A 67 -12.95 -3.55 -2.64
C VAL A 67 -12.68 -3.63 -4.14
N VAL A 68 -11.56 -3.07 -4.58
CA VAL A 68 -11.06 -3.18 -5.95
C VAL A 68 -9.64 -3.73 -5.88
N GLN A 69 -9.35 -4.75 -6.68
CA GLN A 69 -8.04 -5.37 -6.77
C GLN A 69 -7.40 -4.98 -8.11
N CYS A 70 -6.27 -4.29 -8.07
CA CYS A 70 -5.52 -3.90 -9.26
C CYS A 70 -4.20 -4.66 -9.34
N TYR A 71 -3.87 -5.14 -10.53
CA TYR A 71 -2.68 -5.92 -10.83
C TYR A 71 -1.78 -5.15 -11.78
N ASN A 72 -0.49 -5.12 -11.47
CA ASN A 72 0.52 -4.58 -12.37
C ASN A 72 0.69 -5.53 -13.57
N ARG A 73 0.45 -5.01 -14.78
CA ARG A 73 0.54 -5.73 -16.06
C ARG A 73 1.82 -5.43 -16.84
N GLY A 74 2.72 -4.66 -16.27
CA GLY A 74 3.99 -4.28 -16.86
C GLY A 74 4.20 -2.77 -16.89
N TYR A 75 5.35 -2.39 -17.43
CA TYR A 75 5.78 -1.01 -17.59
C TYR A 75 5.92 -0.72 -19.08
N ASP A 76 5.31 0.36 -19.57
CA ASP A 76 5.30 0.71 -20.99
C ASP A 76 6.47 1.63 -21.42
N GLY A 77 7.39 1.94 -20.51
CA GLY A 77 8.45 2.92 -20.71
C GLY A 77 8.17 4.29 -20.08
N VAL A 78 6.93 4.53 -19.64
CA VAL A 78 6.49 5.76 -18.98
C VAL A 78 5.90 5.45 -17.61
N ASP A 79 4.88 4.60 -17.53
CA ASP A 79 4.17 4.26 -16.30
C ASP A 79 3.78 2.77 -16.22
N VAL A 80 3.37 2.35 -15.02
CA VAL A 80 2.84 1.02 -14.75
C VAL A 80 1.42 0.89 -15.31
N GLN A 81 1.19 -0.20 -16.03
CA GLN A 81 -0.13 -0.53 -16.57
C GLN A 81 -0.91 -1.34 -15.54
N TRP A 82 -2.04 -0.80 -15.07
CA TRP A 82 -2.87 -1.44 -14.05
C TRP A 82 -4.13 -2.08 -14.67
N GLU A 83 -4.37 -3.35 -14.36
CA GLU A 83 -5.66 -4.00 -14.62
C GLU A 83 -6.41 -4.14 -13.30
N CYS A 84 -7.60 -3.53 -13.19
CA CYS A 84 -8.40 -3.57 -11.98
C CYS A 84 -9.65 -4.46 -12.15
N LYS A 85 -9.94 -5.26 -11.14
CA LYS A 85 -11.13 -6.11 -11.05
C LYS A 85 -11.86 -5.86 -9.74
N ALA A 86 -13.17 -5.98 -9.80
CA ALA A 86 -14.03 -5.96 -8.63
C ALA A 86 -15.25 -6.82 -8.90
N GLU A 87 -15.76 -7.45 -7.85
CA GLU A 87 -17.06 -8.10 -7.88
C GLU A 87 -18.13 -7.02 -7.86
N MET A 88 -18.95 -6.99 -8.91
CA MET A 88 -20.19 -6.22 -8.93
C MET A 88 -21.32 -7.20 -8.69
N GLY A 89 -22.15 -6.94 -7.67
CA GLY A 89 -23.28 -7.82 -7.37
C GLY A 89 -24.18 -8.01 -8.59
N ASP A 90 -24.89 -9.14 -8.62
CA ASP A 90 -25.86 -9.45 -9.67
C ASP A 90 -27.04 -8.47 -9.74
#